data_AF-A0A7Y3BDV6-F1
#
_entry.id   AF-A0A7Y3BDV6-F1
#
_cell.length_a   1.000
_cell.length_b   1.000
_cell.length_c   1.000
_cell.angle_alpha   90.00
_cell.angle_beta   90.00
_cell.angle_gamma   90.00
#
_symmetry.space_group_name_H-M   'P 1'
#
loop_
_entity.id
_entity.type
_entity.pdbx_description
1 polymer ?
#
loop_
_entity_poly.entity_id
_entity_poly.type
_entity_poly.pdbx_seq_one_letter_code
_entity_poly.pdbx_strand_id
1 'polypeptide(L)'
;VERQNNDKSASGKSEEAVLQEMNLGAAATQLPDGLLAGLALRSKIAAGQGQGATKTSLERGRPLPSRQGHLGGRGRLDLLATLQTAAPRQRLRTSHGSGVLALRPEDFRIKRYRDRSERLLIFMVDASGSAAMARLAEAKGAVELMLAQAYEHRDSVCLGLFRDESAEIVLPPTRSLTRAKKCLSSLPAGGATPLAHGLLASLELASAAKRQGQLATLVLMTDGRANRALDGTTDRPQAMADARALAGQVRRDGIPCVVLDTGRRTTPHVRELAEALDGDVVALPSLRASLTRTEPA
;
A
#
# COMPACT_ATOMS: atom_id res chain seq x y z
N VAL A 1 12.84 -1.63 -31.34
CA VAL A 1 12.50 -2.41 -30.12
C VAL A 1 13.65 -2.41 -29.09
N GLU A 2 14.92 -2.27 -29.51
CA GLU A 2 16.08 -2.25 -28.59
C GLU A 2 16.18 -1.02 -27.65
N ARG A 3 15.64 0.15 -28.03
CA ARG A 3 15.70 1.36 -27.19
C ARG A 3 14.84 1.32 -25.93
N GLN A 4 13.78 0.49 -25.87
CA GLN A 4 12.92 0.37 -24.68
C GLN A 4 13.44 -0.66 -23.65
N ASN A 5 14.30 -1.59 -24.07
CA ASN A 5 14.90 -2.57 -23.15
C ASN A 5 16.09 -1.99 -22.37
N ASN A 6 16.84 -1.05 -22.96
CA ASN A 6 18.01 -0.46 -22.32
C ASN A 6 17.66 0.50 -21.16
N ASP A 7 16.50 1.18 -21.27
CA ASP A 7 16.03 2.17 -20.29
C ASP A 7 15.47 1.51 -19.00
N LYS A 8 14.84 0.33 -19.13
CA LYS A 8 14.41 -0.48 -17.98
C LYS A 8 15.58 -1.08 -17.20
N SER A 9 16.65 -1.49 -17.88
CA SER A 9 17.85 -2.02 -17.20
C SER A 9 18.66 -0.94 -16.49
N ALA A 10 18.70 0.28 -17.02
CA ALA A 10 19.37 1.41 -16.37
C ALA A 10 18.56 1.89 -15.14
N SER A 11 17.23 2.00 -15.27
CA SER A 11 16.33 2.33 -14.16
C SER A 11 16.43 1.31 -13.02
N GLY A 12 16.37 0.01 -13.32
CA GLY A 12 16.50 -1.06 -12.32
C GLY A 12 17.82 -1.03 -11.54
N LYS A 13 18.96 -0.82 -12.21
CA LYS A 13 20.27 -0.67 -11.54
C LYS A 13 20.34 0.54 -10.62
N SER A 14 19.69 1.65 -11.00
CA SER A 14 19.61 2.83 -10.15
C SER A 14 18.69 2.65 -8.94
N GLU A 15 17.59 1.92 -9.07
CA GLU A 15 16.70 1.57 -7.95
C GLU A 15 17.39 0.60 -6.98
N GLU A 16 18.17 -0.36 -7.48
CA GLU A 16 18.98 -1.28 -6.64
C GLU A 16 20.04 -0.55 -5.80
N ALA A 17 20.71 0.45 -6.39
CA ALA A 17 21.64 1.30 -5.63
C ALA A 17 20.92 2.10 -4.52
N VAL A 18 19.73 2.65 -4.83
CA VAL A 18 18.91 3.37 -3.86
C VAL A 18 18.44 2.44 -2.73
N LEU A 19 18.05 1.20 -3.04
CA LEU A 19 17.68 0.18 -2.05
C LEU A 19 18.85 -0.15 -1.12
N GLN A 20 20.05 -0.36 -1.67
CA GLN A 20 21.23 -0.62 -0.86
C GLN A 20 21.53 0.55 0.09
N GLU A 21 21.44 1.79 -0.41
CA GLU A 21 21.63 2.99 0.40
C GLU A 21 20.58 3.11 1.53
N MET A 22 19.31 2.82 1.23
CA MET A 22 18.22 2.84 2.23
C MET A 22 18.42 1.74 3.29
N ASN A 23 18.80 0.53 2.88
CA ASN A 23 19.09 -0.57 3.81
C ASN A 23 20.31 -0.26 4.70
N LEU A 24 21.31 0.44 4.18
CA LEU A 24 22.47 0.90 4.95
C LEU A 24 22.09 1.99 5.96
N GLY A 25 21.31 3.00 5.56
CA GLY A 25 20.83 4.08 6.43
C GLY A 25 19.85 3.61 7.51
N ALA A 26 19.15 2.51 7.24
CA ALA A 26 18.17 1.91 8.10
C ALA A 26 18.71 1.04 9.25
N ALA A 27 19.98 0.63 9.21
CA ALA A 27 20.55 -0.34 10.14
C ALA A 27 20.44 0.05 11.63
N ALA A 28 20.24 1.34 11.93
CA ALA A 28 20.03 1.86 13.28
C ALA A 28 18.55 1.86 13.74
N THR A 29 17.60 1.49 12.87
CA THR A 29 16.16 1.62 13.13
C THR A 29 15.53 0.26 13.40
N GLN A 30 14.86 0.11 14.55
CA GLN A 30 14.12 -1.09 14.89
C GLN A 30 12.64 -0.91 14.54
N LEU A 31 12.23 -1.44 13.39
CA LEU A 31 10.82 -1.74 13.13
C LEU A 31 10.55 -3.20 13.51
N PRO A 32 9.37 -3.54 14.05
CA PRO A 32 9.01 -4.93 14.31
C PRO A 32 9.10 -5.77 13.03
N ASP A 33 9.76 -6.92 13.12
CA ASP A 33 9.87 -7.84 11.99
C ASP A 33 8.49 -8.26 11.50
N GLY A 34 8.30 -8.19 10.18
CA GLY A 34 7.05 -8.62 9.56
C GLY A 34 5.87 -7.67 9.72
N LEU A 35 6.04 -6.45 10.26
CA LEU A 35 4.96 -5.45 10.40
C LEU A 35 4.18 -5.24 9.09
N LEU A 36 4.87 -4.93 7.99
CA LEU A 36 4.22 -4.72 6.70
C LEU A 36 3.59 -6.00 6.15
N ALA A 37 4.17 -7.16 6.43
CA ALA A 37 3.61 -8.45 6.03
C ALA A 37 2.32 -8.77 6.80
N GLY A 38 2.27 -8.45 8.10
CA GLY A 38 1.08 -8.54 8.94
C GLY A 38 -0.04 -7.62 8.44
N LEU A 39 0.28 -6.36 8.12
CA LEU A 39 -0.67 -5.43 7.50
C LEU A 39 -1.16 -5.91 6.12
N ALA A 40 -0.26 -6.49 5.31
CA ALA A 40 -0.62 -7.10 4.03
C ALA A 40 -1.56 -8.30 4.21
N LEU A 41 -1.40 -9.10 5.27
CA LEU A 41 -2.33 -10.17 5.60
C LEU A 41 -3.69 -9.62 6.05
N ARG A 42 -3.71 -8.62 6.94
CA ARG A 42 -4.95 -7.98 7.41
C ARG A 42 -5.75 -7.36 6.27
N SER A 43 -5.09 -6.69 5.32
CA SER A 43 -5.74 -6.10 4.14
C SER A 43 -6.34 -7.16 3.23
N LYS A 44 -5.67 -8.31 3.05
CA LYS A 44 -6.23 -9.44 2.31
C LYS A 44 -7.47 -10.01 3.01
N ILE A 45 -7.40 -10.23 4.32
CA ILE A 45 -8.54 -10.72 5.12
C ILE A 45 -9.72 -9.75 5.03
N ALA A 46 -9.49 -8.45 5.23
CA ALA A 46 -10.53 -7.42 5.13
C ALA A 46 -11.16 -7.34 3.74
N ALA A 47 -10.39 -7.63 2.68
CA ALA A 47 -10.89 -7.73 1.31
C ALA A 47 -11.55 -9.08 0.98
N GLY A 48 -11.77 -9.97 1.97
CA GLY A 48 -12.35 -11.30 1.79
C GLY A 48 -11.42 -12.27 1.05
N GLN A 49 -10.12 -11.99 1.00
CA GLN A 49 -9.09 -12.82 0.38
C GLN A 49 -8.41 -13.66 1.47
N GLY A 50 -8.96 -14.83 1.78
CA GLY A 50 -8.33 -15.78 2.69
C GLY A 50 -6.95 -16.25 2.20
N GLN A 51 -6.17 -16.92 3.06
CA GLN A 51 -4.79 -17.35 2.79
C GLN A 51 -4.61 -18.25 1.53
N GLY A 52 -5.69 -18.81 0.96
CA GLY A 52 -5.68 -19.55 -0.31
C GLY A 52 -6.42 -18.86 -1.48
N ALA A 53 -7.01 -17.69 -1.28
CA ALA A 53 -7.86 -17.03 -2.26
C ALA A 53 -7.04 -16.09 -3.16
N THR A 54 -6.20 -16.65 -4.03
CA THR A 54 -5.73 -15.86 -5.18
C THR A 54 -6.93 -15.57 -6.07
N LYS A 55 -7.36 -14.30 -6.15
CA LYS A 55 -8.39 -13.90 -7.12
C LYS A 55 -7.94 -14.35 -8.51
N THR A 56 -8.78 -15.13 -9.19
CA THR A 56 -8.52 -15.46 -10.58
C THR A 56 -9.22 -14.44 -11.46
N SER A 57 -8.44 -13.61 -12.13
CA SER A 57 -8.93 -12.67 -13.12
C SER A 57 -9.04 -13.36 -14.47
N LEU A 58 -9.99 -12.91 -15.29
CA LEU A 58 -10.17 -13.38 -16.66
C LEU A 58 -9.47 -12.46 -17.68
N GLU A 59 -8.90 -11.35 -17.22
CA GLU A 59 -8.39 -10.28 -18.08
C GLU A 59 -6.90 -9.95 -17.85
N ARG A 60 -6.41 -10.01 -16.59
CA ARG A 60 -5.08 -9.50 -16.21
C ARG A 60 -4.43 -10.32 -15.10
N GLY A 61 -3.10 -10.33 -15.09
CA GLY A 61 -2.28 -10.98 -14.06
C GLY A 61 -1.32 -12.02 -14.62
N ARG A 62 -0.80 -12.90 -13.75
CA ARG A 62 0.09 -14.00 -14.19
C ARG A 62 -0.76 -15.09 -14.88
N PRO A 63 -0.43 -15.53 -16.11
CA PRO A 63 -1.23 -16.55 -16.78
C PRO A 63 -1.32 -17.83 -15.95
N LEU A 64 -2.53 -18.34 -15.79
CA LEU A 64 -2.85 -19.64 -15.21
C LEU A 64 -3.25 -20.61 -16.33
N PRO A 65 -3.18 -21.92 -16.08
CA PRO A 65 -3.76 -22.91 -16.99
C PRO A 65 -5.21 -22.55 -17.31
N SER A 66 -5.53 -22.51 -18.60
CA SER A 66 -6.89 -22.28 -19.06
C SER A 66 -7.80 -23.42 -18.62
N ARG A 67 -9.07 -23.09 -18.40
CA ARG A 67 -10.09 -24.06 -17.93
C ARG A 67 -11.28 -24.05 -18.87
N GLN A 68 -12.09 -25.11 -18.80
CA GLN A 68 -13.35 -25.15 -19.53
C GLN A 68 -14.21 -23.92 -19.20
N GLY A 69 -14.82 -23.33 -20.22
CA GLY A 69 -15.76 -22.22 -20.05
C GLY A 69 -16.54 -21.95 -21.32
N HIS A 70 -17.44 -20.97 -21.27
CA HIS A 70 -18.40 -20.70 -22.34
C HIS A 70 -18.01 -19.45 -23.14
N LEU A 71 -18.28 -19.47 -24.44
CA LEU A 71 -18.19 -18.28 -25.28
C LEU A 71 -19.23 -17.24 -24.84
N GLY A 72 -18.85 -15.97 -24.83
CA GLY A 72 -19.71 -14.86 -24.38
C GLY A 72 -19.61 -14.51 -22.89
N GLY A 73 -18.83 -15.26 -22.11
CA GLY A 73 -18.46 -14.86 -20.74
C GLY A 73 -17.46 -13.69 -20.72
N ARG A 74 -17.16 -13.17 -19.52
CA ARG A 74 -16.16 -12.09 -19.30
C ARG A 74 -14.71 -12.47 -19.66
N GLY A 75 -14.43 -13.72 -20.02
CA GLY A 75 -13.06 -14.22 -20.23
C GLY A 75 -12.71 -14.45 -21.69
N ARG A 76 -11.42 -14.22 -22.01
CA ARG A 76 -10.89 -14.40 -23.37
C ARG A 76 -10.69 -15.88 -23.68
N LEU A 77 -11.01 -16.30 -24.91
CA LEU A 77 -10.78 -17.66 -25.37
C LEU A 77 -9.27 -17.95 -25.52
N ASP A 78 -8.85 -19.12 -25.03
CA ASP A 78 -7.54 -19.69 -25.28
C ASP A 78 -7.60 -20.58 -26.52
N LEU A 79 -7.27 -19.99 -27.68
CA LEU A 79 -7.36 -20.66 -28.97
C LEU A 79 -6.51 -21.94 -29.00
N LEU A 80 -5.27 -21.89 -28.52
CA LEU A 80 -4.36 -23.03 -28.57
C LEU A 80 -4.87 -24.18 -27.70
N ALA A 81 -5.24 -23.90 -26.44
CA ALA A 81 -5.74 -24.94 -25.55
C ALA A 81 -7.09 -25.51 -25.98
N THR A 82 -7.93 -24.69 -26.62
CA THR A 82 -9.21 -25.13 -27.22
C THR A 82 -8.95 -26.08 -28.39
N LEU A 83 -8.05 -25.72 -29.30
CA LEU A 83 -7.67 -26.56 -30.44
C LEU A 83 -7.00 -27.87 -29.97
N GLN A 84 -6.09 -27.80 -29.00
CA GLN A 84 -5.46 -28.99 -28.39
C GLN A 84 -6.47 -29.92 -27.73
N THR A 85 -7.53 -29.37 -27.12
CA THR A 85 -8.61 -30.18 -26.52
C THR A 85 -9.51 -30.81 -27.59
N ALA A 86 -9.80 -30.08 -28.67
CA ALA A 86 -10.71 -30.51 -29.73
C ALA A 86 -10.07 -31.49 -30.73
N ALA A 87 -8.79 -31.34 -31.04
CA ALA A 87 -8.10 -32.09 -32.11
C ALA A 87 -8.14 -33.62 -31.93
N PRO A 88 -7.89 -34.20 -30.73
CA PRO A 88 -7.94 -35.66 -30.56
C PRO A 88 -9.34 -36.25 -30.74
N ARG A 89 -10.39 -35.46 -30.55
CA ARG A 89 -11.80 -35.90 -30.57
C ARG A 89 -12.41 -35.88 -31.97
N GLN A 90 -11.70 -35.35 -32.97
CA GLN A 90 -12.24 -35.19 -34.33
C GLN A 90 -12.64 -36.52 -34.97
N ARG A 91 -11.87 -37.60 -34.73
CA ARG A 91 -12.20 -38.93 -35.26
C ARG A 91 -13.52 -39.51 -34.73
N LEU A 92 -13.94 -39.07 -33.53
CA LEU A 92 -15.18 -39.51 -32.88
C LEU A 92 -16.35 -38.57 -33.19
N ARG A 93 -16.10 -37.47 -33.90
CA ARG A 93 -17.12 -36.48 -34.23
C ARG A 93 -17.46 -36.64 -35.70
N THR A 94 -18.71 -36.97 -35.96
CA THR A 94 -19.30 -36.75 -37.28
C THR A 94 -19.18 -35.26 -37.59
N SER A 95 -18.49 -34.93 -38.68
CA SER A 95 -18.39 -33.54 -39.11
C SER A 95 -19.81 -33.05 -39.42
N HIS A 96 -20.35 -32.23 -38.54
CA HIS A 96 -21.62 -31.53 -38.75
C HIS A 96 -21.28 -30.06 -39.01
N GLY A 97 -20.70 -29.78 -40.18
CA GLY A 97 -20.38 -28.43 -40.64
C GLY A 97 -19.32 -28.40 -41.74
N SER A 98 -19.19 -27.24 -42.42
CA SER A 98 -18.20 -26.99 -43.49
C SER A 98 -16.78 -26.68 -42.99
N GLY A 99 -16.53 -26.83 -41.68
CA GLY A 99 -15.25 -26.48 -41.06
C GLY A 99 -14.26 -27.64 -41.02
N VAL A 100 -12.97 -27.31 -41.03
CA VAL A 100 -11.85 -28.28 -40.86
C VAL A 100 -11.84 -28.93 -39.46
N LEU A 101 -12.50 -28.30 -38.48
CA LEU A 101 -12.53 -28.77 -37.09
C LEU A 101 -13.94 -28.61 -36.49
N ALA A 102 -14.51 -29.70 -35.99
CA ALA A 102 -15.75 -29.69 -35.22
C ALA A 102 -15.47 -29.30 -33.77
N LEU A 103 -15.75 -28.04 -33.41
CA LEU A 103 -15.68 -27.51 -32.05
C LEU A 103 -17.02 -27.70 -31.32
N ARG A 104 -16.98 -28.15 -30.07
CA ARG A 104 -18.15 -28.22 -29.19
C ARG A 104 -17.92 -27.39 -27.91
N PRO A 105 -19.00 -27.01 -27.19
CA PRO A 105 -18.88 -26.22 -25.96
C PRO A 105 -17.91 -26.80 -24.92
N GLU A 106 -17.76 -28.12 -24.85
CA GLU A 106 -16.82 -28.77 -23.93
C GLU A 106 -15.33 -28.59 -24.26
N ASP A 107 -15.01 -28.14 -25.48
CA ASP A 107 -13.62 -27.91 -25.88
C ASP A 107 -13.14 -26.50 -25.54
N PHE A 108 -14.07 -25.56 -25.33
CA PHE A 108 -13.72 -24.16 -25.11
C PHE A 108 -12.93 -23.99 -23.82
N ARG A 109 -11.71 -23.47 -23.96
CA ARG A 109 -10.83 -23.13 -22.86
C ARG A 109 -10.76 -21.62 -22.72
N ILE A 110 -11.05 -21.10 -21.53
CA ILE A 110 -10.99 -19.67 -21.23
C ILE A 110 -9.67 -19.37 -20.52
N LYS A 111 -8.98 -18.31 -20.99
CA LYS A 111 -7.77 -17.80 -20.37
C LYS A 111 -8.09 -17.33 -18.96
N ARG A 112 -7.23 -17.71 -18.03
CA ARG A 112 -7.31 -17.32 -16.63
C ARG A 112 -5.99 -16.73 -16.23
N TYR A 113 -6.05 -15.79 -15.31
CA TYR A 113 -4.91 -15.10 -14.76
C TYR A 113 -5.01 -15.14 -13.25
N ARG A 114 -3.88 -15.31 -12.58
CA ARG A 114 -3.75 -15.09 -11.16
C ARG A 114 -3.61 -13.59 -10.98
N ASP A 115 -4.65 -12.97 -10.44
CA ASP A 115 -4.62 -11.58 -10.06
C ASP A 115 -3.87 -11.46 -8.74
N ARG A 116 -2.77 -10.70 -8.74
CA ARG A 116 -2.15 -10.26 -7.50
C ARG A 116 -2.79 -8.91 -7.24
N SER A 117 -3.70 -8.83 -6.27
CA SER A 117 -4.22 -7.54 -5.85
C SER A 117 -3.04 -6.67 -5.45
N GLU A 118 -2.79 -5.65 -6.26
CA GLU A 118 -1.72 -4.70 -6.00
C GLU A 118 -2.09 -3.95 -4.72
N ARG A 119 -1.11 -3.68 -3.87
CA ARG A 119 -1.33 -2.95 -2.63
C ARG A 119 -0.86 -1.51 -2.77
N LEU A 120 -1.59 -0.60 -2.15
CA LEU A 120 -1.26 0.80 -1.98
C LEU A 120 -0.97 1.05 -0.50
N LEU A 121 0.26 1.44 -0.18
CA LEU A 121 0.62 2.01 1.13
C LEU A 121 0.43 3.52 1.07
N ILE A 122 -0.44 4.05 1.92
CA ILE A 122 -0.73 5.47 2.05
C ILE A 122 0.01 5.95 3.29
N PHE A 123 1.09 6.71 3.09
CA PHE A 123 1.82 7.36 4.17
C PHE A 123 1.22 8.74 4.40
N MET A 124 0.67 8.98 5.58
CA MET A 124 0.22 10.30 6.00
C MET A 124 1.15 10.81 7.09
N VAL A 125 1.84 11.90 6.79
CA VAL A 125 2.88 12.45 7.67
C VAL A 125 2.42 13.77 8.26
N ASP A 126 2.50 13.85 9.58
CA ASP A 126 2.32 15.08 10.33
C ASP A 126 3.51 16.01 10.13
N ALA A 127 3.29 17.16 9.48
CA ALA A 127 4.32 18.18 9.26
C ALA A 127 4.29 19.28 10.34
N SER A 128 3.62 19.04 11.48
CA SER A 128 3.42 20.08 12.49
C SER A 128 4.70 20.45 13.26
N GLY A 129 5.16 21.66 12.98
CA GLY A 129 6.28 22.28 13.69
C GLY A 129 7.67 21.69 13.39
N SER A 130 8.70 22.39 13.88
CA SER A 130 10.10 22.00 13.73
C SER A 130 10.44 20.69 14.44
N ALA A 131 9.69 20.33 15.49
CA ALA A 131 9.83 19.07 16.18
C ALA A 131 9.42 17.88 15.30
N ALA A 132 8.29 17.94 14.58
CA ALA A 132 7.88 16.86 13.67
C ALA A 132 8.91 16.66 12.55
N MET A 133 9.59 17.70 12.08
CA MET A 133 10.66 17.58 11.07
C MET A 133 11.94 16.96 11.61
N ALA A 134 12.38 17.36 12.80
CA ALA A 134 13.50 16.67 13.45
C ALA A 134 13.14 15.20 13.71
N ARG A 135 11.88 14.90 14.03
CA ARG A 135 11.37 13.55 14.23
C ARG A 135 11.26 12.77 12.93
N LEU A 136 10.85 13.38 11.84
CA LEU A 136 10.86 12.80 10.51
C LEU A 136 12.30 12.48 10.07
N ALA A 137 13.26 13.35 10.37
CA ALA A 137 14.67 13.08 10.14
C ALA A 137 15.19 11.92 11.00
N GLU A 138 14.78 11.83 12.27
CA GLU A 138 15.05 10.68 13.15
C GLU A 138 14.37 9.38 12.62
N ALA A 139 13.15 9.49 12.10
CA ALA A 139 12.31 8.40 11.60
C ALA A 139 12.59 8.05 10.14
N LYS A 140 13.48 8.78 9.48
CA LYS A 140 13.79 8.60 8.05
C LYS A 140 14.22 7.15 7.79
N GLY A 141 15.04 6.57 8.65
CA GLY A 141 15.45 5.16 8.55
C GLY A 141 14.29 4.17 8.60
N ALA A 142 13.29 4.39 9.47
CA ALA A 142 12.08 3.56 9.53
C ALA A 142 11.25 3.68 8.26
N VAL A 143 11.01 4.90 7.78
CA VAL A 143 10.23 5.11 6.57
C VAL A 143 10.97 4.54 5.36
N GLU A 144 12.29 4.71 5.28
CA GLU A 144 13.11 4.15 4.21
C GLU A 144 13.07 2.61 4.19
N LEU A 145 13.10 1.94 5.35
CA LEU A 145 12.86 0.49 5.46
C LEU A 145 11.49 0.10 4.92
N MET A 146 10.44 0.82 5.32
CA MET A 146 9.09 0.51 4.85
C MET A 146 8.96 0.70 3.34
N LEU A 147 9.61 1.72 2.77
CA LEU A 147 9.67 1.94 1.33
C LEU A 147 10.45 0.84 0.59
N ALA A 148 11.56 0.38 1.16
CA ALA A 148 12.33 -0.73 0.61
C ALA A 148 11.52 -2.04 0.62
N GLN A 149 10.88 -2.37 1.75
CA GLN A 149 9.99 -3.53 1.86
C GLN A 149 8.78 -3.43 0.91
N ALA A 150 8.21 -2.23 0.74
CA ALA A 150 7.14 -1.98 -0.23
C ALA A 150 7.60 -2.29 -1.66
N TYR A 151 8.82 -1.88 -2.03
CA TYR A 151 9.41 -2.16 -3.32
C TYR A 151 9.58 -3.67 -3.57
N GLU A 152 10.12 -4.39 -2.59
CA GLU A 152 10.28 -5.85 -2.66
C GLU A 152 8.95 -6.58 -2.88
N HIS A 153 7.90 -6.13 -2.21
CA HIS A 153 6.55 -6.67 -2.35
C HIS A 153 5.80 -6.18 -3.60
N ARG A 154 6.39 -5.25 -4.37
CA ARG A 154 5.80 -4.59 -5.55
C ARG A 154 4.53 -3.79 -5.19
N ASP A 155 4.51 -3.25 -3.99
CA ASP A 155 3.47 -2.35 -3.53
C ASP A 155 3.67 -0.95 -4.12
N SER A 156 2.57 -0.27 -4.40
CA SER A 156 2.58 1.15 -4.73
C SER A 156 2.58 1.96 -3.43
N VAL A 157 3.20 3.13 -3.45
CA VAL A 157 3.30 4.03 -2.32
C VAL A 157 2.71 5.39 -2.69
N CYS A 158 1.96 5.98 -1.78
CA CYS A 158 1.49 7.37 -1.81
C CYS A 158 1.97 8.07 -0.54
N LEU A 159 2.38 9.33 -0.67
CA LEU A 159 2.81 10.17 0.45
C LEU A 159 1.94 11.42 0.49
N GLY A 160 1.23 11.59 1.59
CA GLY A 160 0.49 12.79 1.93
C GLY A 160 1.07 13.46 3.17
N LEU A 161 0.96 14.77 3.22
CA LEU A 161 1.24 15.59 4.39
C LEU A 161 -0.06 16.23 4.84
N PHE A 162 -0.18 16.52 6.12
CA PHE A 162 -1.22 17.41 6.62
C PHE A 162 -0.59 18.55 7.41
N ARG A 163 -0.99 19.78 7.06
CA ARG A 163 -0.47 21.03 7.63
C ARG A 163 -1.56 22.11 7.59
N ASP A 164 -1.47 23.03 8.54
CA ASP A 164 -2.32 24.23 8.61
C ASP A 164 -3.82 23.89 8.69
N GLU A 165 -4.50 23.87 7.54
CA GLU A 165 -5.94 23.64 7.40
C GLU A 165 -6.27 22.57 6.34
N SER A 166 -5.27 21.87 5.80
CA SER A 166 -5.50 20.90 4.72
C SER A 166 -4.55 19.70 4.75
N ALA A 167 -4.93 18.67 3.99
CA ALA A 167 -4.08 17.54 3.66
C ALA A 167 -3.70 17.63 2.17
N GLU A 168 -2.40 17.52 1.88
CA GLU A 168 -1.84 17.62 0.54
C GLU A 168 -1.16 16.30 0.15
N ILE A 169 -1.44 15.80 -1.06
CA ILE A 169 -0.76 14.63 -1.61
C ILE A 169 0.49 15.08 -2.36
N VAL A 170 1.65 14.91 -1.73
CA VAL A 170 2.94 15.33 -2.30
C VAL A 170 3.49 14.28 -3.26
N LEU A 171 3.20 13.00 -3.01
CA LEU A 171 3.53 11.91 -3.91
C LEU A 171 2.26 11.13 -4.28
N PRO A 172 1.76 11.25 -5.53
CA PRO A 172 0.67 10.39 -5.97
C PRO A 172 1.13 8.92 -6.01
N PRO A 173 0.20 7.94 -5.99
CA PRO A 173 0.51 6.52 -6.02
C PRO A 173 1.57 6.16 -7.08
N THR A 174 2.73 5.70 -6.62
CA THR A 174 3.85 5.34 -7.49
C THR A 174 4.59 4.11 -6.98
N ARG A 175 5.27 3.40 -7.88
CA ARG A 175 6.21 2.32 -7.53
C ARG A 175 7.67 2.75 -7.58
N SER A 176 7.93 3.99 -7.97
CA SER A 176 9.30 4.49 -8.11
C SER A 176 9.86 4.80 -6.73
N LEU A 177 10.79 3.96 -6.30
CA LEU A 177 11.50 4.15 -5.03
C LEU A 177 12.28 5.46 -5.03
N THR A 178 12.95 5.78 -6.14
CA THR A 178 13.72 7.02 -6.31
C THR A 178 12.86 8.27 -6.12
N ARG A 179 11.63 8.28 -6.68
CA ARG A 179 10.68 9.39 -6.48
C ARG A 179 10.21 9.46 -5.02
N ALA A 180 9.92 8.33 -4.40
CA ALA A 180 9.49 8.28 -3.01
C ALA A 180 10.58 8.80 -2.06
N LYS A 181 11.83 8.34 -2.23
CA LYS A 181 12.98 8.80 -1.45
C LYS A 181 13.24 10.30 -1.63
N LYS A 182 13.23 10.78 -2.88
CA LYS A 182 13.43 12.20 -3.17
C LYS A 182 12.36 13.06 -2.50
N CYS A 183 11.10 12.64 -2.60
CA CYS A 183 9.97 13.35 -1.97
C CYS A 183 10.11 13.38 -0.44
N LEU A 184 10.48 12.26 0.20
CA LEU A 184 10.73 12.19 1.65
C LEU A 184 11.87 13.13 2.09
N SER A 185 12.92 13.24 1.28
CA SER A 185 14.05 14.13 1.58
C SER A 185 13.74 15.63 1.43
N SER A 186 12.69 15.98 0.68
CA SER A 186 12.32 17.35 0.35
C SER A 186 11.05 17.82 1.06
N LEU A 187 10.63 17.16 2.14
CA LEU A 187 9.39 17.51 2.82
C LEU A 187 9.51 18.89 3.53
N PRO A 188 8.54 19.80 3.32
CA PRO A 188 8.55 21.12 3.94
C PRO A 188 8.25 21.05 5.44
N ALA A 189 8.80 22.01 6.19
CA ALA A 189 8.66 22.13 7.63
C ALA A 189 7.56 23.12 8.05
N GLY A 190 6.64 22.71 8.93
CA GLY A 190 5.81 23.63 9.72
C GLY A 190 4.31 23.60 9.40
N GLY A 191 3.52 24.04 10.40
CA GLY A 191 2.07 24.20 10.32
C GLY A 191 1.33 23.61 11.53
N ALA A 192 0.01 23.85 11.60
CA ALA A 192 -0.87 23.16 12.55
C ALA A 192 -1.15 21.71 12.11
N THR A 193 -1.69 20.88 13.00
CA THR A 193 -1.97 19.45 12.79
C THR A 193 -3.46 19.19 12.49
N PRO A 194 -3.93 19.24 11.23
CA PRO A 194 -5.29 18.87 10.87
C PRO A 194 -5.41 17.35 10.65
N LEU A 195 -5.26 16.58 11.72
CA LEU A 195 -5.30 15.11 11.71
C LEU A 195 -6.58 14.57 11.03
N ALA A 196 -7.73 15.18 11.30
CA ALA A 196 -9.00 14.81 10.69
C ALA A 196 -8.98 14.94 9.16
N HIS A 197 -8.41 16.02 8.63
CA HIS A 197 -8.26 16.22 7.18
C HIS A 197 -7.32 15.17 6.56
N GLY A 198 -6.25 14.79 7.26
CA GLY A 198 -5.35 13.72 6.84
C GLY A 198 -6.04 12.35 6.75
N LEU A 199 -6.88 12.01 7.74
CA LEU A 199 -7.67 10.79 7.73
C LEU A 199 -8.73 10.80 6.62
N LEU A 200 -9.38 11.94 6.37
CA LEU A 200 -10.34 12.08 5.28
C LEU A 200 -9.68 11.85 3.91
N ALA A 201 -8.55 12.50 3.63
CA ALA A 201 -7.80 12.29 2.40
C ALA A 201 -7.34 10.82 2.23
N SER A 202 -6.99 10.16 3.34
CA SER A 202 -6.63 8.73 3.35
C SER A 202 -7.81 7.84 2.95
N LEU A 203 -9.01 8.13 3.46
CA LEU A 203 -10.23 7.40 3.11
C LEU A 203 -10.56 7.55 1.63
N GLU A 204 -10.43 8.75 1.07
CA GLU A 204 -10.65 9.00 -0.35
C GLU A 204 -9.67 8.22 -1.23
N LEU A 205 -8.39 8.24 -0.88
CA LEU A 205 -7.35 7.47 -1.58
C LEU A 205 -7.58 5.95 -1.46
N ALA A 206 -7.92 5.46 -0.27
CA ALA A 206 -8.19 4.04 -0.05
C ALA A 206 -9.44 3.58 -0.82
N SER A 207 -10.48 4.41 -0.86
CA SER A 207 -11.70 4.16 -1.64
C SER A 207 -11.38 4.13 -3.15
N ALA A 208 -10.57 5.06 -3.64
CA ALA A 208 -10.11 5.06 -5.04
C ALA A 208 -9.29 3.81 -5.37
N ALA A 209 -8.36 3.40 -4.50
CA ALA A 209 -7.57 2.19 -4.66
C ALA A 209 -8.46 0.93 -4.71
N LYS A 210 -9.45 0.84 -3.81
CA LYS A 210 -10.42 -0.26 -3.76
C LYS A 210 -11.22 -0.36 -5.06
N ARG A 211 -11.66 0.78 -5.63
CA ARG A 211 -12.33 0.83 -6.95
C ARG A 211 -11.44 0.31 -8.09
N GLN A 212 -10.12 0.50 -7.98
CA GLN A 212 -9.14 -0.02 -8.94
C GLN A 212 -8.77 -1.50 -8.68
N GLY A 213 -9.37 -2.15 -7.67
CA GLY A 213 -9.07 -3.53 -7.30
C GLY A 213 -7.81 -3.70 -6.46
N GLN A 214 -7.26 -2.59 -5.94
CA GLN A 214 -6.09 -2.58 -5.08
C GLN A 214 -6.49 -2.74 -3.61
N LEU A 215 -5.57 -3.28 -2.81
CA LEU A 215 -5.66 -3.29 -1.35
C LEU A 215 -5.05 -2.00 -0.82
N ALA A 216 -5.68 -1.34 0.15
CA ALA A 216 -5.11 -0.16 0.79
C ALA A 216 -4.56 -0.50 2.18
N THR A 217 -3.48 0.15 2.59
CA THR A 217 -2.98 0.15 3.97
C THR A 217 -2.59 1.57 4.34
N LEU A 218 -3.00 2.03 5.51
CA LEU A 218 -2.66 3.35 6.03
C LEU A 218 -1.44 3.25 6.97
N VAL A 219 -0.45 4.10 6.73
CA VAL A 219 0.68 4.35 7.64
C VAL A 219 0.58 5.79 8.09
N LEU A 220 0.24 6.02 9.35
CA LEU A 220 0.02 7.35 9.90
C LEU A 220 1.19 7.74 10.81
N MET A 221 1.88 8.83 10.54
CA MET A 221 2.97 9.36 11.37
C MET A 221 2.47 10.60 12.12
N THR A 222 2.24 10.50 13.42
CA THR A 222 1.69 11.61 14.23
C THR A 222 2.00 11.43 15.71
N ASP A 223 1.97 12.53 16.46
CA ASP A 223 2.04 12.52 17.94
C ASP A 223 0.64 12.39 18.60
N GLY A 224 -0.39 12.17 17.78
CA GLY A 224 -1.77 11.91 18.16
C GLY A 224 -2.58 13.18 18.48
N ARG A 225 -1.99 14.37 18.36
CA ARG A 225 -2.68 15.62 18.69
C ARG A 225 -3.45 16.16 17.50
N ALA A 226 -4.75 16.39 17.68
CA ALA A 226 -5.58 17.12 16.73
C ALA A 226 -5.75 18.56 17.22
N ASN A 227 -5.34 19.53 16.41
CA ASN A 227 -5.43 20.96 16.75
C ASN A 227 -6.47 21.73 15.93
N ARG A 228 -7.08 21.07 14.93
CA ARG A 228 -8.00 21.65 13.96
C ARG A 228 -9.15 20.69 13.69
N ALA A 229 -10.37 21.16 13.89
CA ALA A 229 -11.59 20.43 13.55
C ALA A 229 -11.90 20.54 12.04
N LEU A 230 -12.80 19.69 11.55
CA LEU A 230 -13.21 19.66 10.14
C LEU A 230 -13.98 20.91 9.71
N ASP A 231 -14.59 21.62 10.66
CA ASP A 231 -15.27 22.89 10.45
C ASP A 231 -14.30 24.09 10.38
N GLY A 232 -12.99 23.86 10.50
CA GLY A 232 -11.94 24.87 10.45
C GLY A 232 -11.62 25.51 11.81
N THR A 233 -12.40 25.22 12.85
CA THR A 233 -12.17 25.77 14.20
C THR A 233 -10.92 25.16 14.84
N THR A 234 -10.36 25.88 15.82
CA THR A 234 -9.21 25.45 16.64
C THR A 234 -9.65 24.80 17.96
N ASP A 235 -10.92 24.36 18.05
CA ASP A 235 -11.43 23.68 19.22
C ASP A 235 -10.86 22.25 19.31
N ARG A 236 -9.96 22.04 20.27
CA ARG A 236 -9.22 20.77 20.42
C ARG A 236 -10.13 19.58 20.73
N PRO A 237 -11.07 19.65 21.69
CA PRO A 237 -12.09 18.63 21.90
C PRO A 237 -12.81 18.21 20.61
N GLN A 238 -13.29 19.18 19.83
CA GLN A 238 -13.97 18.91 18.56
C GLN A 238 -13.03 18.28 17.54
N ALA A 239 -11.80 18.79 17.41
CA ALA A 239 -10.78 18.25 16.51
C ALA A 239 -10.44 16.79 16.81
N MET A 240 -10.36 16.44 18.11
CA MET A 240 -10.14 15.06 18.56
C MET A 240 -11.36 14.18 18.27
N ALA A 241 -12.57 14.69 18.50
CA ALA A 241 -13.81 13.97 18.20
C ALA A 241 -13.92 13.64 16.70
N ASP A 242 -13.62 14.61 15.83
CA ASP A 242 -13.62 14.45 14.38
C ASP A 242 -12.58 13.41 13.93
N ALA A 243 -11.35 13.51 14.45
CA ALA A 243 -10.30 12.54 14.16
C ALA A 243 -10.69 11.12 14.59
N ARG A 244 -11.32 10.97 15.77
CA ARG A 244 -11.82 9.68 16.26
C ARG A 244 -12.97 9.13 15.41
N ALA A 245 -13.88 9.98 14.96
CA ALA A 245 -14.99 9.59 14.10
C ALA A 245 -14.48 9.04 12.76
N LEU A 246 -13.52 9.74 12.14
CA LEU A 246 -12.88 9.32 10.90
C LEU A 246 -12.01 8.07 11.08
N ALA A 247 -11.27 7.95 12.19
CA ALA A 247 -10.55 6.74 12.54
C ALA A 247 -11.49 5.52 12.61
N GLY A 248 -12.65 5.69 13.26
CA GLY A 248 -13.68 4.66 13.28
C GLY A 248 -14.22 4.31 11.89
N GLN A 249 -14.25 5.27 10.95
CA GLN A 249 -14.61 5.02 9.55
C GLN A 249 -13.54 4.20 8.82
N VAL A 250 -12.26 4.53 8.98
CA VAL A 250 -11.12 3.75 8.44
C VAL A 250 -11.23 2.28 8.88
N ARG A 251 -11.54 2.05 10.15
CA ARG A 251 -11.77 0.71 10.70
C ARG A 251 -12.97 0.02 10.06
N ARG A 252 -14.13 0.69 9.94
CA ARG A 252 -15.33 0.12 9.31
C ARG A 252 -15.12 -0.24 7.84
N ASP A 253 -14.31 0.53 7.12
CA ASP A 253 -13.97 0.26 5.72
C ASP A 253 -12.96 -0.89 5.55
N GLY A 254 -12.44 -1.41 6.66
CA GLY A 254 -11.51 -2.54 6.69
C GLY A 254 -10.12 -2.17 6.20
N ILE A 255 -9.70 -0.91 6.37
CA ILE A 255 -8.38 -0.44 5.96
C ILE A 255 -7.41 -0.67 7.12
N PRO A 256 -6.46 -1.61 7.01
CA PRO A 256 -5.48 -1.82 8.08
C PRO A 256 -4.62 -0.58 8.23
N CYS A 257 -4.33 -0.24 9.48
CA CYS A 257 -3.55 0.93 9.82
C CYS A 257 -2.41 0.59 10.78
N VAL A 258 -1.29 1.29 10.62
CA VAL A 258 -0.24 1.38 11.63
C VAL A 258 0.00 2.86 11.95
N VAL A 259 0.11 3.16 13.25
CA VAL A 259 0.43 4.50 13.74
C VAL A 259 1.89 4.51 14.19
N LEU A 260 2.70 5.30 13.49
CA LEU A 260 4.08 5.60 13.86
C LEU A 260 4.06 6.81 14.79
N ASP A 261 4.30 6.56 16.07
CA ASP A 261 4.32 7.59 17.10
C ASP A 261 5.57 8.47 16.93
N THR A 262 5.37 9.72 16.53
CA THR A 262 6.43 10.72 16.40
C THR A 262 6.68 11.49 17.70
N GLY A 263 5.91 11.20 18.76
CA GLY A 263 6.07 11.78 20.08
C GLY A 263 7.36 11.36 20.78
N ARG A 264 7.90 12.22 21.66
CA ARG A 264 9.03 11.86 22.55
C ARG A 264 8.66 10.82 23.60
N ARG A 265 7.39 10.81 23.98
CA ARG A 265 6.77 9.86 24.88
C ARG A 265 5.43 9.53 24.28
N THR A 266 5.07 8.26 24.29
CA THR A 266 3.75 7.84 23.82
C THR A 266 2.68 8.50 24.67
N THR A 267 1.85 9.28 23.99
CA THR A 267 0.76 10.01 24.61
C THR A 267 -0.49 9.12 24.65
N PRO A 268 -1.41 9.36 25.61
CA PRO A 268 -2.71 8.69 25.61
C PRO A 268 -3.47 8.88 24.29
N HIS A 269 -3.32 10.05 23.67
CA HIS A 269 -3.98 10.42 22.42
C HIS A 269 -3.57 9.52 21.24
N VAL A 270 -2.29 9.15 21.12
CA VAL A 270 -1.83 8.19 20.09
C VAL A 270 -2.47 6.82 20.30
N ARG A 271 -2.55 6.37 21.56
CA ARG A 271 -3.16 5.09 21.90
C ARG A 271 -4.66 5.08 21.61
N GLU A 272 -5.38 6.12 22.02
CA GLU A 272 -6.81 6.28 21.74
C GLU A 272 -7.10 6.33 20.23
N LEU A 273 -6.25 7.01 19.46
CA LEU A 273 -6.34 7.07 18.00
C LEU A 273 -6.12 5.68 17.38
N ALA A 274 -5.09 4.97 17.82
CA ALA A 274 -4.79 3.63 17.33
C ALA A 274 -5.91 2.62 17.68
N GLU A 275 -6.47 2.71 18.88
CA GLU A 275 -7.65 1.92 19.29
C GLU A 275 -8.86 2.22 18.38
N ALA A 276 -9.11 3.50 18.06
CA ALA A 276 -10.18 3.88 17.14
C ALA A 276 -9.95 3.34 15.71
N LEU A 277 -8.70 3.25 15.29
CA LEU A 277 -8.27 2.70 14.00
C LEU A 277 -8.21 1.16 13.97
N ASP A 278 -8.24 0.48 15.12
CA ASP A 278 -7.80 -0.92 15.27
C ASP A 278 -6.35 -1.10 14.74
N GLY A 279 -5.50 -0.09 14.91
CA GLY A 279 -4.16 -0.03 14.35
C GLY A 279 -3.07 -0.42 15.35
N ASP A 280 -1.96 -0.94 14.83
CA ASP A 280 -0.77 -1.20 15.64
C ASP A 280 -0.04 0.13 15.92
N VAL A 281 0.48 0.33 17.14
CA VAL A 281 1.31 1.49 17.47
C VAL A 281 2.77 1.08 17.46
N VAL A 282 3.58 1.80 16.70
CA VAL A 282 5.04 1.63 16.68
C VAL A 282 5.68 2.93 17.11
N ALA A 283 6.38 2.91 18.24
CA ALA A 283 7.18 4.04 18.67
C ALA A 283 8.43 4.15 17.80
N LEU A 284 8.69 5.33 17.24
CA LEU A 284 9.89 5.54 16.45
C LEU A 284 11.12 5.62 17.38
N PRO A 285 12.22 4.92 17.06
CA PRO A 285 13.41 4.96 17.89
C PRO A 285 13.97 6.38 17.94
N SER A 286 14.07 6.92 19.15
CA SER A 286 14.74 8.19 19.38
C SER A 286 16.25 7.97 19.33
N LEU A 287 16.96 8.59 18.38
CA LEU A 287 18.44 8.54 18.29
C LEU A 287 19.16 9.04 19.56
N ARG A 288 18.45 9.65 20.52
CA ARG A 288 19.00 10.05 21.83
C ARG A 288 18.98 8.95 22.91
N ALA A 289 18.21 7.88 22.74
CA ALA A 289 18.14 6.83 23.75
C ALA A 289 19.42 5.95 23.77
N SER A 290 20.18 5.91 22.68
CA SER A 290 21.44 5.15 22.58
C SER A 290 22.70 5.93 22.99
N LEU A 291 22.60 7.25 23.24
CA LEU A 291 23.76 8.10 23.57
C LEU A 291 23.91 8.44 25.07
N THR A 292 23.17 7.78 25.97
CA THR A 292 23.27 8.00 27.43
C THR A 292 23.75 6.80 28.23
N ARG A 293 24.49 5.86 27.61
CA ARG A 293 25.31 4.89 28.35
C ARG A 293 26.80 5.14 28.12
N THR A 294 27.35 6.09 28.86
CA THR A 294 28.76 6.08 29.25
C THR A 294 28.84 6.45 30.73
N GLU A 295 28.97 5.39 31.54
CA GLU A 295 29.48 5.22 32.92
C GLU A 295 29.17 6.22 34.05
N PRO A 296 28.72 5.73 35.22
CA PRO A 296 29.15 6.25 36.52
C PRO A 296 30.44 5.53 36.98
N ALA A 297 31.43 6.31 37.42
CA ALA A 297 32.52 5.87 38.30
C ALA A 297 32.13 6.13 39.77
#